data_AF-A0AAN7QKY9-F1
#
_entry.id   AF-A0AAN7QKY9-F1
#
_cell.length_a   1.000
_cell.length_b   1.000
_cell.length_c   1.000
_cell.angle_alpha   90.00
_cell.angle_beta   90.00
_cell.angle_gamma   90.00
#
_symmetry.space_group_name_H-M   'P 1'
#
loop_
_entity.id
_entity.type
_entity.pdbx_description
1 polymer ?
#
loop_
_entity_poly.entity_id
_entity_poly.type
_entity_poly.pdbx_seq_one_letter_code
_entity_poly.pdbx_strand_id
1 'polypeptide(L)'
;MEAFCSKRGHVLTSIVSPLTSDGTDHCHGEFISPDIVDSRLNGEFDLKEAKAMASVARACIQQSPSLRPSASQILEAMRGHRQLLPSVA
;
A
#
# COMPACT_ATOMS: atom_id res chain seq x y z
N MET A 1 4.59 18.59 4.04
CA MET A 1 4.40 17.88 5.32
C MET A 1 4.98 16.48 5.18
N GLU A 2 6.08 16.20 5.89
CA GLU A 2 6.79 14.93 5.81
C GLU A 2 6.20 13.92 6.80
N ALA A 3 6.19 12.65 6.41
CA ALA A 3 5.72 11.55 7.24
C ALA A 3 6.85 11.11 8.20
N PHE A 4 7.22 11.97 9.17
CA PHE A 4 8.36 11.80 10.08
C PHE A 4 7.94 11.38 11.49
N CYS A 5 8.70 10.47 12.12
CA CYS A 5 8.52 10.08 13.51
C CYS A 5 9.69 10.57 14.39
N SER A 6 9.43 11.55 15.26
CA SER A 6 10.47 12.10 16.16
C SER A 6 11.04 11.08 17.15
N LYS A 7 10.28 10.03 17.51
CA LYS A 7 10.78 8.96 18.42
C LYS A 7 11.78 8.02 17.77
N ARG A 8 11.62 7.77 16.45
CA ARG A 8 12.44 6.82 15.70
C ARG A 8 13.52 7.51 14.87
N GLY A 9 13.43 8.82 14.64
CA GLY A 9 14.40 9.56 13.82
C GLY A 9 14.36 9.22 12.33
N HIS A 10 13.28 8.58 11.86
CA HIS A 10 13.13 8.11 10.49
C HIS A 10 11.85 8.64 9.85
N VAL A 11 11.88 8.85 8.54
CA VAL A 11 10.69 9.08 7.72
C VAL A 11 10.07 7.74 7.31
N LEU A 12 8.74 7.70 7.22
CA LEU A 12 7.99 6.48 6.93
C LEU A 12 8.36 5.91 5.55
N THR A 13 8.64 6.75 4.56
CA THR A 13 9.05 6.30 3.22
C THR A 13 10.34 5.48 3.25
N SER A 14 11.30 5.78 4.12
CA SER A 14 12.54 4.99 4.28
C SER A 14 12.30 3.59 4.86
N ILE A 15 11.21 3.41 5.61
CA ILE A 15 10.84 2.12 6.22
C ILE A 15 10.02 1.28 5.24
N VAL A 16 9.22 1.93 4.39
CA VAL A 16 8.34 1.25 3.42
C VAL A 16 9.08 0.90 2.12
N SER A 17 10.09 1.68 1.69
CA SER A 17 10.87 1.38 0.48
C SER A 17 11.47 -0.03 0.44
N PRO A 18 12.09 -0.57 1.52
CA PRO A 18 12.55 -1.96 1.54
C PRO A 18 11.43 -3.01 1.44
N LEU A 19 10.20 -2.64 1.82
CA LEU A 19 9.02 -3.51 1.79
C LEU A 19 8.30 -3.48 0.43
N THR A 20 8.70 -2.55 -0.44
CA THR A 20 8.16 -2.35 -1.79
C THR A 20 9.33 -2.11 -2.74
N SER A 21 10.09 -3.16 -3.08
CA SER A 21 11.32 -3.04 -3.86
C SER A 21 11.09 -2.26 -5.17
N ASP A 22 11.79 -1.14 -5.34
CA ASP A 22 11.88 -0.33 -6.57
C ASP A 22 13.04 -0.81 -7.47
N GLY A 23 13.33 -2.10 -7.46
CA GLY A 23 14.45 -2.67 -8.21
C GLY A 23 14.01 -3.24 -9.56
N THR A 24 14.43 -2.59 -10.64
CA THR A 24 14.38 -3.10 -12.02
C THR A 24 15.02 -4.50 -12.14
N ASP A 25 14.21 -5.55 -12.14
CA ASP A 25 14.57 -6.82 -12.79
C ASP A 25 13.31 -7.43 -13.42
N HIS A 26 13.38 -7.67 -14.72
CA HIS A 26 12.30 -8.28 -15.48
C HIS A 26 12.29 -9.77 -15.16
N CYS A 27 11.64 -10.16 -14.05
CA CYS A 27 11.04 -11.47 -13.76
C CYS A 27 10.69 -11.53 -12.25
N HIS A 28 9.46 -11.91 -11.90
CA HIS A 28 8.88 -12.07 -10.54
C HIS A 28 8.30 -10.80 -9.88
N GLY A 29 6.97 -10.81 -9.72
CA GLY A 29 6.15 -9.68 -9.30
C GLY A 29 6.38 -9.18 -7.87
N GLU A 30 5.99 -7.93 -7.68
CA GLU A 30 5.93 -7.15 -6.44
C GLU A 30 5.65 -8.04 -5.21
N PHE A 31 6.71 -8.35 -4.46
CA PHE A 31 6.61 -9.12 -3.22
C PHE A 31 6.31 -8.16 -2.08
N ILE A 32 5.08 -8.21 -1.59
CA ILE A 32 4.72 -7.52 -0.36
C ILE A 32 5.01 -8.47 0.78
N SER A 33 5.91 -8.07 1.66
CA SER A 33 6.26 -8.87 2.84
C SER A 33 5.01 -9.05 3.71
N PRO A 34 4.68 -10.28 4.13
CA PRO A 34 3.51 -10.54 4.98
C PRO A 34 3.54 -9.75 6.29
N ASP A 35 4.73 -9.30 6.72
CA ASP A 35 4.94 -8.44 7.89
C ASP A 35 4.26 -7.06 7.81
N ILE A 36 3.82 -6.63 6.62
CA ILE A 36 3.05 -5.38 6.48
C ILE A 36 1.54 -5.56 6.71
N VAL A 37 1.07 -6.81 6.66
CA VAL A 37 -0.35 -7.15 6.87
C VAL A 37 -0.57 -7.45 8.34
N ASP A 38 -1.67 -6.98 8.91
CA ASP A 38 -1.98 -7.21 10.33
C ASP A 38 -2.03 -8.71 10.62
N SER A 39 -1.11 -9.19 11.47
CA SER A 39 -1.04 -10.59 11.92
C SER A 39 -2.36 -11.13 12.48
N ARG A 40 -3.23 -10.25 13.01
CA ARG A 40 -4.55 -10.61 13.54
C ARG A 40 -5.55 -11.01 12.46
N LEU A 41 -5.28 -10.70 11.19
CA LEU A 41 -6.03 -11.25 10.06
C LEU A 41 -5.77 -12.74 9.88
N ASN A 42 -4.72 -13.29 10.50
CA ASN A 42 -4.46 -14.72 10.58
C ASN A 42 -4.41 -15.43 9.20
N GLY A 43 -4.01 -14.69 8.17
CA GLY A 43 -3.98 -15.15 6.77
C GLY A 43 -5.31 -15.04 6.02
N GLU A 44 -6.38 -14.58 6.67
CA GLU A 44 -7.72 -14.40 6.08
C GLU A 44 -7.83 -13.07 5.34
N PHE A 45 -7.10 -12.94 4.25
CA PHE A 45 -7.18 -11.79 3.34
C PHE A 45 -6.82 -12.19 1.91
N ASP A 46 -7.34 -11.46 0.93
CA ASP A 46 -6.93 -11.62 -0.45
C ASP A 46 -5.56 -10.95 -0.67
N LEU A 47 -4.58 -11.73 -1.15
CA LEU A 47 -3.22 -11.24 -1.39
C LEU A 47 -3.20 -10.09 -2.42
N LYS A 48 -4.06 -10.12 -3.46
CA LYS A 48 -4.09 -9.07 -4.48
C LYS A 48 -4.67 -7.78 -3.92
N GLU A 49 -5.71 -7.86 -3.11
CA GLU A 49 -6.27 -6.70 -2.41
C GLU A 49 -5.26 -6.10 -1.42
N ALA A 50 -4.57 -6.95 -0.64
CA ALA A 50 -3.50 -6.49 0.25
C ALA A 50 -2.37 -5.79 -0.53
N LYS A 51 -2.01 -6.32 -1.71
CA LYS A 51 -1.05 -5.68 -2.61
C LYS A 51 -1.51 -4.32 -3.12
N ALA A 52 -2.74 -4.23 -3.59
CA ALA A 52 -3.32 -2.98 -4.05
C ALA A 52 -3.35 -1.94 -2.93
N MET A 53 -3.77 -2.33 -1.72
CA MET A 53 -3.84 -1.44 -0.56
C MET A 53 -2.47 -0.92 -0.14
N ALA A 54 -1.44 -1.76 -0.13
CA ALA A 54 -0.08 -1.32 0.17
C ALA A 54 0.47 -0.34 -0.88
N SER A 55 0.17 -0.57 -2.17
CA SER A 55 0.56 0.36 -3.25
C SER A 55 -0.15 1.71 -3.13
N VAL A 56 -1.43 1.73 -2.78
CA VAL A 56 -2.18 2.96 -2.46
C VAL A 56 -1.55 3.67 -1.25
N ALA A 57 -1.28 2.93 -0.17
CA ALA A 57 -0.69 3.49 1.04
C ALA A 57 0.68 4.13 0.78
N ARG A 58 1.55 3.47 0.00
CA ARG A 58 2.85 4.00 -0.43
C ARG A 58 2.69 5.33 -1.17
N ALA A 59 1.78 5.40 -2.14
CA ALA A 59 1.53 6.62 -2.90
C ALA A 59 1.03 7.78 -2.02
N CYS A 60 0.20 7.50 -1.02
CA CYS A 60 -0.32 8.50 -0.09
C CYS A 60 0.75 9.13 0.82
N ILE A 61 1.81 8.39 1.18
CA ILE A 61 2.85 8.85 2.10
C ILE A 61 4.09 9.42 1.39
N GLN A 62 4.06 9.55 0.07
CA GLN A 62 5.15 10.09 -0.73
C GLN A 62 5.59 11.47 -0.21
N GLN A 63 6.91 11.72 -0.17
CA GLN A 63 7.47 12.98 0.32
C GLN A 63 6.95 14.19 -0.46
N SER A 64 6.97 14.09 -1.80
CA SER A 64 6.43 15.11 -2.70
C SER A 64 4.90 15.11 -2.65
N PRO A 65 4.25 16.19 -2.17
CA PRO A 65 2.78 16.26 -2.09
C PRO A 65 2.10 16.09 -3.45
N SER A 66 2.73 16.56 -4.52
CA SER A 66 2.20 16.49 -5.90
C SER A 66 2.10 15.06 -6.45
N LEU A 67 2.80 14.11 -5.83
CA LEU A 67 2.75 12.70 -6.20
C LEU A 67 1.70 11.90 -5.41
N ARG A 68 1.06 12.53 -4.40
CA ARG A 68 0.02 11.88 -3.62
C ARG A 68 -1.28 11.85 -4.43
N PRO A 69 -1.98 10.71 -4.48
CA PRO A 69 -3.22 10.61 -5.24
C PRO A 69 -4.34 11.41 -4.56
N SER A 70 -5.31 11.85 -5.36
CA SER A 70 -6.57 12.38 -4.84
C SER A 70 -7.42 11.28 -4.22
N ALA A 71 -8.39 11.66 -3.38
CA ALA A 71 -9.35 10.70 -2.83
C ALA A 71 -10.13 9.93 -3.92
N SER A 72 -10.41 10.56 -5.08
CA SER A 72 -11.07 9.89 -6.20
C SER A 72 -10.18 8.82 -6.83
N GLN A 73 -8.89 9.11 -7.05
CA GLN A 73 -7.91 8.14 -7.55
C GLN A 73 -7.70 6.98 -6.58
N ILE A 74 -7.67 7.27 -5.27
CA ILE A 74 -7.61 6.24 -4.22
C ILE A 74 -8.82 5.31 -4.29
N LEU A 75 -10.03 5.87 -4.39
CA LEU A 75 -11.26 5.09 -4.48
C LEU A 75 -11.32 4.24 -5.75
N GLU A 76 -10.82 4.75 -6.88
CA GLU A 76 -10.74 4.01 -8.13
C GLU A 76 -9.80 2.80 -8.00
N ALA A 77 -8.61 3.00 -7.42
CA ALA A 77 -7.66 1.92 -7.16
C ALA A 77 -8.23 0.84 -6.22
N MET A 78 -8.98 1.23 -5.19
CA MET A 78 -9.62 0.27 -4.28
C MET A 78 -10.84 -0.44 -4.89
N ARG A 79 -11.53 0.21 -5.84
CA ARG A 79 -12.69 -0.39 -6.52
C ARG A 79 -12.28 -1.40 -7.59
N GLY A 80 -11.14 -1.22 -8.24
CA GLY A 80 -10.66 -2.07 -9.34
C GLY A 80 -10.52 -3.58 -9.01
N HIS A 81 -10.48 -3.94 -7.72
CA HIS A 81 -10.42 -5.34 -7.27
C HIS A 81 -11.75 -5.90 -6.78
N ARG A 82 -12.76 -5.03 -6.60
CA ARG A 82 -14.05 -5.39 -6.03
C ARG A 82 -15.14 -5.02 -7.03
N GLN A 83 -15.27 -5.84 -8.08
CA GLN A 83 -16.51 -5.89 -8.84
C GLN A 83 -17.62 -6.25 -7.85
N LEU A 84 -18.34 -5.21 -7.40
CA LEU A 84 -19.67 -5.25 -6.81
C LEU A 84 -19.90 -6.45 -5.90
N LEU A 85 -19.58 -6.33 -4.60
CA LEU A 85 -20.33 -7.14 -3.64
C LEU A 85 -21.81 -6.85 -3.91
N PRO A 86 -22.64 -7.84 -4.29
CA PRO A 86 -24.06 -7.62 -4.34
C PRO A 86 -24.48 -7.20 -2.93
N SER A 87 -25.29 -6.16 -2.84
CA SER A 87 -25.95 -5.78 -1.60
C SER A 87 -26.61 -7.04 -1.04
N VAL A 88 -26.14 -7.51 0.11
CA VAL A 88 -26.90 -8.45 0.92
C VAL A 88 -28.14 -7.70 1.41
N ALA A 89 -29.28 -8.03 0.80
CA ALA A 89 -30.63 -7.93 1.33
C ALA A 89 -31.52 -8.91 0.56
#